data_AF-A0A212LR62-F1
#
_entry.id   AF-A0A212LR62-F1
#
_cell.length_a   1.000
_cell.length_b   1.000
_cell.length_c   1.000
_cell.angle_alpha   90.00
_cell.angle_beta   90.00
_cell.angle_gamma   90.00
#
_symmetry.space_group_name_H-M   'P 1'
#
loop_
_entity.id
_entity.type
_entity.pdbx_description
1 polymer ?
#
loop_
_entity_poly.entity_id
_entity_poly.type
_entity_poly.pdbx_seq_one_letter_code
_entity_poly.pdbx_strand_id
1 'polypeptide(L)'
;MRPIQFAFELETSLSRQIETLHDTATTGTVPIPVLGLIKNSQTEFLKLLSALNTGESDSVRYPAVTETQLLGSDAVWQQTTQNTTAANACLQELTALLSIYITIDKCVQFYQQAAVNSAQPQARLFFSSLSHVKKILRRRLDGIIQIYYNYYWGELGFAPFILGKD
;
A
#
# COMPACT_ATOMS: atom_id res chain seq x y z
N MET A 1 6.06 -23.09 3.55
CA MET A 1 6.19 -21.75 4.14
C MET A 1 4.93 -21.42 4.93
N ARG A 2 5.04 -20.90 6.17
CA ARG A 2 3.88 -20.45 6.97
C ARG A 2 3.28 -19.18 6.34
N PRO A 3 1.96 -18.93 6.45
CA PRO A 3 1.36 -17.70 5.91
C PRO A 3 2.01 -16.40 6.40
N ILE A 4 2.43 -16.35 7.68
CA ILE A 4 3.15 -15.18 8.23
C ILE A 4 4.55 -15.00 7.62
N GLN A 5 5.25 -16.09 7.30
CA GLN A 5 6.55 -16.02 6.62
C GLN A 5 6.37 -15.46 5.20
N PHE A 6 5.37 -15.97 4.46
CA PHE A 6 5.03 -15.43 3.14
C PHE A 6 4.64 -13.95 3.22
N ALA A 7 3.79 -13.57 4.18
CA ALA A 7 3.39 -12.18 4.39
C ALA A 7 4.62 -11.28 4.61
N PHE A 8 5.53 -11.70 5.47
CA PHE A 8 6.75 -10.95 5.76
C PHE A 8 7.65 -10.79 4.54
N GLU A 9 7.87 -11.86 3.77
CA GLU A 9 8.65 -11.82 2.52
C GLU A 9 7.98 -10.95 1.45
N LEU A 10 6.66 -11.06 1.30
CA LEU A 10 5.88 -10.25 0.37
C LEU A 10 6.01 -8.76 0.69
N GLU A 11 5.77 -8.38 1.95
CA GLU A 11 5.88 -6.99 2.39
C GLU A 11 7.34 -6.50 2.29
N THR A 12 8.33 -7.36 2.55
CA THR A 12 9.74 -6.97 2.39
C THR A 12 10.07 -6.68 0.93
N SER A 13 9.57 -7.51 0.02
CA SER A 13 9.74 -7.31 -1.42
C SER A 13 9.04 -6.02 -1.90
N LEU A 14 7.83 -5.76 -1.42
CA LEU A 14 7.11 -4.52 -1.69
C LEU A 14 7.87 -3.29 -1.18
N SER A 15 8.44 -3.32 0.02
CA SER A 15 9.25 -2.22 0.55
C SER A 15 10.42 -1.87 -0.37
N ARG A 16 11.18 -2.88 -0.81
CA ARG A 16 12.32 -2.69 -1.72
C ARG A 16 11.89 -2.13 -3.08
N GLN A 17 10.74 -2.57 -3.60
CA GLN A 17 10.19 -2.03 -4.84
C GLN A 17 9.77 -0.57 -4.66
N ILE A 18 9.11 -0.21 -3.56
CA ILE A 18 8.74 1.18 -3.26
C ILE A 18 10.01 2.06 -3.13
N GLU A 19 11.07 1.57 -2.49
CA GLU A 19 12.35 2.26 -2.41
C GLU A 19 12.94 2.51 -3.79
N THR A 20 13.04 1.47 -4.61
CA THR A 20 13.58 1.56 -5.98
C THR A 20 12.77 2.55 -6.83
N LEU A 21 11.43 2.47 -6.76
CA LEU A 21 10.54 3.37 -7.50
C LEU A 21 10.65 4.81 -6.99
N HIS A 22 10.81 5.01 -5.68
CA HIS A 22 11.02 6.34 -5.11
C HIS A 22 12.34 6.95 -5.57
N ASP A 23 13.43 6.19 -5.55
CA ASP A 23 14.75 6.70 -5.92
C ASP A 23 14.80 7.04 -7.42
N THR A 24 14.15 6.22 -8.25
CA THR A 24 14.03 6.47 -9.69
C THR A 24 13.11 7.67 -9.99
N ALA A 25 12.02 7.83 -9.23
CA ALA A 25 11.07 8.93 -9.43
C ALA A 25 11.53 10.27 -8.83
N THR A 26 12.57 10.29 -7.99
CA THR A 26 13.11 11.52 -7.36
C THR A 26 14.38 12.02 -8.03
N THR A 27 14.90 11.32 -9.06
CA THR A 27 16.07 11.76 -9.81
C THR A 27 15.70 12.91 -10.76
N GLY A 28 15.70 14.15 -10.25
CA GLY A 28 15.51 15.37 -11.06
C GLY A 28 14.14 16.04 -10.97
N THR A 29 13.23 15.56 -10.12
CA THR A 29 11.88 16.10 -9.92
C THR A 29 11.57 16.32 -8.43
N VAL A 30 10.52 17.10 -8.16
CA VAL A 30 10.03 17.38 -6.80
C VAL A 30 9.58 16.05 -6.15
N PRO A 31 9.97 15.76 -4.89
CA PRO A 31 9.61 14.51 -4.25
C PRO A 31 8.09 14.33 -4.14
N ILE A 32 7.59 13.16 -4.55
CA ILE A 32 6.18 12.78 -4.46
C ILE A 32 5.81 12.54 -2.97
N PRO A 33 5.04 13.42 -2.31
CA PRO A 33 4.86 13.35 -0.86
C PRO A 33 4.16 12.07 -0.39
N VAL A 34 3.26 11.50 -1.20
CA VAL A 34 2.54 10.26 -0.85
C VAL A 34 3.48 9.05 -0.70
N LEU A 35 4.63 9.02 -1.39
CA LEU A 35 5.58 7.92 -1.26
C LEU A 35 6.15 7.83 0.16
N GLY A 36 6.32 8.95 0.85
CA GLY A 36 6.73 8.96 2.25
C GLY A 36 5.70 8.29 3.17
N LEU A 37 4.41 8.57 2.96
CA LEU A 37 3.33 7.93 3.73
C LEU A 37 3.23 6.43 3.46
N ILE A 38 3.40 6.03 2.20
CA ILE A 38 3.41 4.61 1.81
C ILE A 38 4.60 3.89 2.45
N LYS A 39 5.82 4.46 2.38
CA LYS A 39 7.02 3.92 3.03
C LYS A 39 6.85 3.76 4.54
N ASN A 40 6.29 4.77 5.20
CA ASN A 40 6.00 4.71 6.64
C ASN A 40 5.00 3.60 6.95
N SER A 41 3.90 3.52 6.19
CA SER A 41 2.90 2.46 6.37
C SER A 41 3.53 1.08 6.21
N GLN A 42 4.35 0.92 5.16
CA GLN A 42 5.05 -0.31 4.86
C GLN A 42 6.02 -0.73 5.98
N THR A 43 6.70 0.24 6.59
CA THR A 43 7.57 0.02 7.75
C THR A 43 6.79 -0.53 8.94
N GLU A 44 5.60 0.00 9.22
CA GLU A 44 4.75 -0.49 10.32
C GLU A 44 4.21 -1.91 10.05
N PHE A 45 3.85 -2.23 8.80
CA PHE A 45 3.52 -3.60 8.40
C PHE A 45 4.70 -4.56 8.64
N LEU A 46 5.92 -4.16 8.27
CA LEU A 46 7.11 -4.98 8.49
C LEU A 46 7.43 -5.17 9.97
N LYS A 47 7.33 -4.13 10.79
CA LYS A 47 7.52 -4.23 12.24
C LYS A 47 6.53 -5.23 12.86
N LEU A 48 5.25 -5.13 12.47
CA LEU A 48 4.21 -6.04 12.93
C LEU A 48 4.51 -7.50 12.53
N LEU A 49 4.86 -7.75 11.27
CA LEU A 49 5.08 -9.10 10.76
C LEU A 49 6.39 -9.71 11.24
N SER A 50 7.46 -8.93 11.36
CA SER A 50 8.75 -9.39 11.90
C SER A 50 8.61 -9.87 13.34
N ALA A 51 7.84 -9.17 14.18
CA ALA A 51 7.57 -9.58 15.55
C ALA A 51 6.82 -10.93 15.63
N LEU A 52 6.02 -11.26 14.62
CA LEU A 52 5.31 -12.54 14.52
C LEU A 52 6.16 -13.64 13.88
N ASN A 53 7.13 -13.27 13.04
CA ASN A 53 7.97 -14.21 12.31
C ASN A 53 9.09 -14.81 13.18
N THR A 54 9.47 -14.15 14.28
CA THR A 54 10.49 -14.62 15.25
C THR A 54 9.94 -15.63 16.28
N GLY A 55 8.63 -15.91 16.29
CA GLY A 55 8.02 -16.87 17.20
C GLY A 55 8.34 -18.33 16.84
N GLU A 56 9.15 -18.98 17.69
CA GLU A 56 9.61 -20.38 17.59
C GLU A 56 8.58 -21.44 18.03
N SER A 57 7.30 -21.13 18.21
CA SER A 57 6.35 -22.09 18.80
C SER A 57 4.97 -22.12 18.14
N ASP A 58 4.33 -23.27 18.22
CA ASP A 58 2.98 -23.61 17.74
C ASP A 58 1.83 -22.72 18.26
N SER A 59 2.15 -21.70 19.08
CA SER A 59 1.20 -20.75 19.66
C SER A 59 1.54 -19.30 19.31
N VAL A 60 1.56 -18.96 18.02
CA VAL A 60 1.64 -17.56 17.58
C VAL A 60 0.42 -16.81 18.09
N ARG A 61 0.63 -15.80 18.95
CA ARG A 61 -0.44 -14.90 19.39
C ARG A 61 -0.55 -13.74 18.40
N TYR A 62 -1.68 -13.68 17.70
CA TYR A 62 -1.95 -12.59 16.77
C TYR A 62 -2.44 -11.34 17.53
N PRO A 63 -1.76 -10.19 17.38
CA PRO A 63 -2.19 -8.95 18.01
C PRO A 63 -3.43 -8.38 17.32
N ALA A 64 -4.16 -7.54 18.03
CA ALA A 64 -5.14 -6.67 17.40
C ALA A 64 -4.44 -5.68 16.47
N VAL A 65 -5.01 -5.46 15.29
CA VAL A 65 -4.50 -4.54 14.28
C VAL A 65 -5.44 -3.35 14.19
N THR A 66 -4.91 -2.14 14.21
CA THR A 66 -5.67 -0.91 14.03
C THR A 66 -5.17 -0.14 12.81
N GLU A 67 -6.07 0.59 12.16
CA GLU A 67 -5.76 1.37 10.95
C GLU A 67 -4.75 2.48 11.25
N THR A 68 -4.94 3.20 12.35
CA THR A 68 -4.08 4.32 12.76
C THR A 68 -2.65 3.89 13.07
N GLN A 69 -2.47 2.68 13.63
CA GLN A 69 -1.14 2.12 13.86
C GLN A 69 -0.38 1.87 12.56
N LEU A 70 -1.06 1.38 11.52
CA LEU A 70 -0.41 0.95 10.29
C LEU A 70 -0.38 2.04 9.20
N LEU A 71 -1.33 2.98 9.19
CA LEU A 71 -1.44 4.01 8.16
C LEU A 71 -1.18 5.43 8.69
N GLY A 72 -1.09 5.61 10.00
CA GLY A 72 -1.11 6.94 10.63
C GLY A 72 -2.50 7.58 10.61
N SER A 73 -2.56 8.88 10.92
CA SER A 73 -3.82 9.61 11.05
C SER A 73 -4.41 10.04 9.71
N ASP A 74 -5.74 10.11 9.64
CA ASP A 74 -6.48 10.56 8.46
C ASP A 74 -6.13 12.01 8.08
N ALA A 75 -5.86 12.86 9.08
CA ALA A 75 -5.46 14.25 8.88
C ALA A 75 -4.20 14.37 8.01
N VAL A 76 -3.20 13.51 8.23
CA VAL A 76 -1.97 13.52 7.43
C VAL A 76 -2.25 13.12 5.98
N TRP A 77 -3.07 12.09 5.77
CA TRP A 77 -3.47 11.67 4.42
C TRP A 77 -4.30 12.72 3.69
N GLN A 78 -5.23 13.37 4.39
CA GLN A 78 -6.02 14.47 3.85
C GLN A 78 -5.12 15.64 3.44
N GLN A 79 -4.19 16.05 4.32
CA GLN A 79 -3.25 17.12 4.05
C GLN A 79 -2.36 16.80 2.84
N THR A 80 -1.81 15.58 2.77
CA THR A 80 -1.02 15.14 1.62
C THR A 80 -1.83 15.14 0.33
N THR A 81 -3.10 14.72 0.38
CA THR A 81 -4.00 14.74 -0.79
C THR A 81 -4.27 16.16 -1.26
N GLN A 82 -4.58 17.07 -0.34
CA GLN A 82 -4.83 18.48 -0.65
C GLN A 82 -3.61 19.20 -1.20
N ASN A 83 -2.41 18.83 -0.74
CA ASN A 83 -1.15 19.41 -1.19
C ASN A 83 -0.61 18.74 -2.48
N THR A 84 -1.23 17.65 -2.93
CA THR A 84 -0.85 17.00 -4.18
C THR A 84 -1.36 17.83 -5.35
N THR A 85 -0.44 18.36 -6.13
CA THR A 85 -0.73 19.08 -7.37
C THR A 85 -0.19 18.29 -8.55
N ALA A 86 -0.95 18.25 -9.65
CA ALA A 86 -0.50 17.69 -10.91
C ALA A 86 0.15 18.77 -11.82
N ALA A 87 0.37 19.98 -11.31
CA ALA A 87 1.13 20.99 -12.03
C ALA A 87 2.58 20.50 -12.22
N ASN A 88 2.98 20.26 -13.48
CA ASN A 88 4.22 19.57 -13.87
C ASN A 88 4.22 18.05 -13.57
N ALA A 89 3.05 17.41 -13.59
CA ALA A 89 2.95 15.96 -13.44
C ALA A 89 3.85 15.23 -14.45
N CYS A 90 4.67 14.33 -13.92
CA CYS A 90 5.54 13.48 -14.72
C CYS A 90 4.92 12.07 -14.85
N LEU A 91 4.91 11.53 -16.09
CA LEU A 91 4.30 10.22 -16.36
C LEU A 91 5.02 9.09 -15.61
N GLN A 92 6.31 9.28 -15.34
CA GLN A 92 7.10 8.39 -14.51
C GLN A 92 6.55 8.30 -13.07
N GLU A 93 6.09 9.41 -12.50
CA GLU A 93 5.47 9.44 -11.17
C GLU A 93 4.15 8.67 -11.17
N LEU A 94 3.30 8.93 -12.17
CA LEU A 94 2.02 8.23 -12.31
C LEU A 94 2.22 6.72 -12.47
N THR A 95 3.13 6.29 -13.34
CA THR A 95 3.41 4.86 -13.56
C THR A 95 4.03 4.19 -12.34
N ALA A 96 4.86 4.89 -11.56
CA ALA A 96 5.35 4.41 -10.27
C ALA A 96 4.20 4.21 -9.27
N LEU A 97 3.30 5.19 -9.13
CA LEU A 97 2.13 5.09 -8.25
C LEU A 97 1.19 3.95 -8.67
N LEU A 98 0.95 3.76 -9.97
CA LEU A 98 0.16 2.65 -10.49
C LEU A 98 0.79 1.29 -10.19
N SER A 99 2.11 1.19 -10.31
CA SER A 99 2.83 -0.04 -9.97
C SER A 99 2.66 -0.38 -8.48
N ILE A 100 2.80 0.61 -7.60
CA ILE A 100 2.58 0.44 -6.16
C ILE A 100 1.13 0.04 -5.87
N TYR A 101 0.16 0.68 -6.53
CA TYR A 101 -1.26 0.37 -6.40
C TYR A 101 -1.57 -1.09 -6.70
N ILE A 102 -1.06 -1.60 -7.82
CA ILE A 102 -1.25 -3.00 -8.24
C ILE A 102 -0.62 -3.96 -7.23
N THR A 103 0.58 -3.65 -6.73
CA THR A 103 1.23 -4.52 -5.73
C THR A 103 0.49 -4.52 -4.39
N ILE A 104 -0.04 -3.37 -3.96
CA ILE A 104 -0.92 -3.29 -2.78
C ILE A 104 -2.17 -4.16 -3.00
N ASP A 105 -2.75 -4.14 -4.19
CA ASP A 105 -3.89 -5.01 -4.50
C ASP A 105 -3.55 -6.50 -4.35
N LYS A 106 -2.38 -6.94 -4.82
CA LYS A 106 -1.92 -8.33 -4.59
C LYS A 106 -1.74 -8.65 -3.11
N CYS A 107 -1.28 -7.69 -2.30
CA CYS A 107 -1.24 -7.86 -0.84
C CYS A 107 -2.65 -8.01 -0.24
N VAL A 108 -3.61 -7.19 -0.67
CA VAL A 108 -5.01 -7.32 -0.26
C VAL A 108 -5.54 -8.71 -0.57
N GLN A 109 -5.37 -9.18 -1.81
CA GLN A 109 -5.82 -10.50 -2.25
C GLN A 109 -5.18 -11.62 -1.42
N PHE A 110 -3.87 -11.56 -1.21
CA PHE A 110 -3.16 -12.53 -0.37
C PHE A 110 -3.73 -12.57 1.05
N TYR A 111 -3.92 -11.43 1.71
CA TYR A 111 -4.45 -11.39 3.07
C TYR A 111 -5.89 -11.90 3.16
N GLN A 112 -6.73 -11.64 2.16
CA GLN A 112 -8.07 -12.24 2.10
C GLN A 112 -8.00 -13.76 2.00
N GLN A 113 -7.14 -14.29 1.13
CA GLN A 113 -6.94 -15.72 0.98
C GLN A 113 -6.36 -16.35 2.26
N ALA A 114 -5.38 -15.71 2.88
CA ALA A 114 -4.81 -16.16 4.16
C ALA A 114 -5.86 -16.19 5.27
N ALA A 115 -6.76 -15.20 5.33
CA ALA A 115 -7.86 -15.17 6.29
C ALA A 115 -8.85 -16.33 6.08
N VAL A 116 -9.28 -16.57 4.84
CA VAL A 116 -10.23 -17.65 4.51
C VAL A 116 -9.64 -19.04 4.77
N ASN A 117 -8.35 -19.22 4.49
CA ASN A 117 -7.68 -20.53 4.59
C ASN A 117 -7.02 -20.79 5.96
N SER A 118 -7.12 -19.85 6.92
CA SER A 118 -6.57 -20.05 8.26
C SER A 118 -7.46 -20.96 9.11
N ALA A 119 -6.88 -21.94 9.79
CA ALA A 119 -7.62 -22.82 10.70
C ALA A 119 -8.02 -22.12 12.02
N GLN A 120 -7.14 -21.25 12.55
CA GLN A 120 -7.33 -20.59 13.83
C GLN A 120 -8.16 -19.29 13.69
N PRO A 121 -9.24 -19.09 14.47
CA PRO A 121 -10.07 -17.87 14.39
C PRO A 121 -9.28 -16.57 14.56
N GLN A 122 -8.29 -16.55 15.46
CA GLN A 122 -7.43 -15.38 15.67
C GLN A 122 -6.60 -15.04 14.43
N ALA A 123 -6.08 -16.05 13.73
CA ALA A 123 -5.37 -15.85 12.46
C ALA A 123 -6.30 -15.31 11.36
N ARG A 124 -7.55 -15.82 11.29
CA ARG A 124 -8.56 -15.31 10.34
C ARG A 124 -8.81 -13.82 10.57
N LEU A 125 -9.05 -13.43 11.81
CA LEU A 125 -9.29 -12.04 12.19
C LEU A 125 -8.07 -11.17 11.87
N PHE A 126 -6.88 -11.62 12.22
CA PHE A 126 -5.63 -10.91 11.95
C PHE A 126 -5.44 -10.62 10.46
N PHE A 127 -5.50 -11.64 9.61
CA PHE A 127 -5.34 -11.47 8.17
C PHE A 127 -6.48 -10.65 7.55
N SER A 128 -7.72 -10.80 8.05
CA SER A 128 -8.84 -9.95 7.62
C SER A 128 -8.58 -8.49 7.94
N SER A 129 -8.03 -8.19 9.12
CA SER A 129 -7.65 -6.82 9.51
C SER A 129 -6.52 -6.27 8.63
N LEU A 130 -5.47 -7.05 8.34
CA LEU A 130 -4.41 -6.62 7.43
C LEU A 130 -4.95 -6.33 6.03
N SER A 131 -5.84 -7.19 5.51
CA SER A 131 -6.51 -6.97 4.23
C SER A 131 -7.29 -5.66 4.24
N HIS A 132 -8.09 -5.42 5.28
CA HIS A 132 -8.88 -4.21 5.44
C HIS A 132 -8.01 -2.95 5.44
N VAL A 133 -6.94 -2.95 6.22
CA VAL A 133 -5.98 -1.84 6.27
C VAL A 133 -5.33 -1.60 4.89
N LYS A 134 -4.90 -2.66 4.19
CA LYS A 134 -4.35 -2.51 2.82
C LYS A 134 -5.37 -2.00 1.82
N LYS A 135 -6.66 -2.35 1.95
CA LYS A 135 -7.74 -1.78 1.10
C LYS A 135 -7.88 -0.28 1.32
N ILE A 136 -7.78 0.17 2.57
CA ILE A 136 -7.81 1.60 2.88
C ILE A 136 -6.60 2.30 2.27
N LEU A 137 -5.39 1.74 2.43
CA LEU A 137 -4.18 2.27 1.78
C LEU A 137 -4.35 2.35 0.25
N ARG A 138 -4.88 1.29 -0.36
CA ARG A 138 -5.18 1.24 -1.81
C ARG A 138 -6.14 2.37 -2.21
N ARG A 139 -7.22 2.56 -1.46
CA ARG A 139 -8.22 3.62 -1.72
C ARG A 139 -7.64 5.03 -1.55
N ARG A 140 -6.76 5.24 -0.57
CA ARG A 140 -6.07 6.53 -0.39
C ARG A 140 -5.14 6.82 -1.57
N LEU A 141 -4.39 5.82 -2.02
CA LEU A 141 -3.55 5.92 -3.20
C LEU A 141 -4.37 6.14 -4.49
N ASP A 142 -5.52 5.48 -4.63
CA ASP A 142 -6.46 5.67 -5.73
C ASP A 142 -6.87 7.15 -5.89
N GLY A 143 -7.23 7.79 -4.77
CA GLY A 143 -7.59 9.21 -4.75
C GLY A 143 -6.46 10.12 -5.23
N ILE A 144 -5.21 9.79 -4.89
CA ILE A 144 -4.02 10.52 -5.36
C ILE A 144 -3.81 10.29 -6.86
N ILE A 145 -3.87 9.03 -7.32
CA ILE A 145 -3.75 8.67 -8.75
C ILE A 145 -4.79 9.41 -9.59
N GLN A 146 -6.02 9.57 -9.07
CA GLN A 146 -7.08 10.28 -9.76
C GLN A 146 -6.73 11.76 -10.04
N ILE A 147 -5.95 12.41 -9.18
CA ILE A 147 -5.48 13.79 -9.42
C ILE A 147 -4.62 13.85 -10.69
N TYR A 148 -3.70 12.90 -10.85
CA TYR A 148 -2.85 12.78 -12.04
C TYR A 148 -3.66 12.37 -13.28
N TYR A 149 -4.62 11.45 -13.14
CA TYR A 149 -5.52 11.06 -14.24
C TYR A 149 -6.33 12.24 -14.76
N ASN A 150 -6.90 13.05 -13.87
CA ASN A 150 -7.67 14.22 -14.26
C ASN A 150 -6.81 15.25 -14.99
N TYR A 151 -5.55 15.42 -14.57
CA TYR A 151 -4.60 16.27 -15.28
C TYR A 151 -4.32 15.78 -16.70
N TYR A 152 -3.92 14.51 -16.86
CA TYR A 152 -3.65 13.96 -18.19
C TYR A 152 -4.88 13.87 -19.07
N TRP A 153 -6.07 13.68 -18.49
CA TRP A 153 -7.31 13.79 -19.25
C TRP A 153 -7.48 15.22 -19.81
N GLY A 154 -7.25 16.25 -19.01
CA GLY A 154 -7.27 17.64 -19.47
C GLY A 154 -6.30 17.89 -20.65
N GLU A 155 -5.08 17.35 -20.57
CA GLU A 155 -4.06 17.51 -21.61
C GLU A 155 -4.36 16.72 -22.89
N LEU A 156 -4.89 15.50 -22.77
CA LEU A 156 -5.14 14.61 -23.92
C LEU A 156 -6.49 14.89 -24.61
N GLY A 157 -7.44 15.52 -23.92
CA GLY A 157 -8.82 15.65 -24.37
C GLY A 157 -9.66 14.36 -24.25
N PHE A 158 -9.07 13.27 -23.72
CA PHE A 158 -9.74 12.01 -23.41
C PHE A 158 -9.10 11.33 -22.19
N ALA A 159 -9.82 10.41 -21.54
CA ALA A 159 -9.31 9.70 -20.37
C ALA A 159 -8.16 8.74 -20.77
N PRO A 160 -6.98 8.82 -20.12
CA PRO A 160 -5.81 8.03 -20.53
C PRO A 160 -5.98 6.51 -20.33
N PHE A 161 -6.85 6.10 -19.41
CA PHE A 161 -7.14 4.70 -19.10
C PHE A 161 -8.64 4.49 -18.93
N ILE A 162 -9.09 3.25 -19.12
CA ILE A 162 -10.51 2.88 -19.01
C ILE A 162 -10.94 2.98 -17.55
N LEU A 163 -11.91 3.84 -17.26
CA LEU A 163 -12.58 3.90 -15.97
C LEU A 163 -13.47 2.65 -15.83
N GLY A 164 -13.09 1.72 -14.95
CA GLY A 164 -13.92 0.59 -14.58
C GLY A 164 -14.14 -0.43 -15.69
N LYS A 165 -13.18 -1.34 -15.85
CA LYS A 165 -13.45 -2.71 -16.29
C LYS A 165 -12.53 -3.63 -15.50
N ASP A 166 -12.99 -3.96 -14.29
CA ASP A 166 -12.76 -5.22 -13.58
C ASP A 166 -13.80 -5.31 -12.46
#